data_AF-A0A1K1T220-F1
#
_entry.id   AF-A0A1K1T220-F1
#
_cell.length_a   1.000
_cell.length_b   1.000
_cell.length_c   1.000
_cell.angle_alpha   90.00
_cell.angle_beta   90.00
_cell.angle_gamma   90.00
#
_symmetry.space_group_name_H-M   'P 1'
#
loop_
_entity.id
_entity.type
_entity.pdbx_description
1 polymer ?
#
loop_
_entity_poly.entity_id
_entity_poly.type
_entity_poly.pdbx_seq_one_letter_code
_entity_poly.pdbx_strand_id
1 'polypeptide(L)'
;MVFDPKGKFGKNGKFDRLKNETISVKEIAIIADFSRRHANRIKNKVCDKLGKPPEYLLTFGEFLSKFHRINPDILIDRFWNLRFGK
;
A
#
# COMPACT_ATOMS: atom_id res chain seq x y z
N MET A 1 5.16 -19.34 -13.94
CA MET A 1 4.70 -17.96 -13.71
C MET A 1 4.87 -17.23 -15.03
N VAL A 2 3.77 -16.95 -15.72
CA VAL A 2 3.78 -16.37 -17.07
C VAL A 2 3.49 -14.89 -16.94
N PHE A 3 4.46 -14.06 -17.33
CA PHE A 3 4.32 -12.61 -17.47
C PHE A 3 3.65 -12.32 -18.81
N ASP A 4 2.59 -11.51 -18.78
CA ASP A 4 1.94 -11.00 -19.99
C ASP A 4 2.71 -9.74 -20.46
N PRO A 5 3.20 -9.68 -21.72
CA PRO A 5 4.12 -8.65 -22.20
C PRO A 5 3.53 -7.23 -22.31
N LYS A 6 2.31 -7.00 -21.79
CA LYS A 6 1.63 -5.68 -21.79
C LYS A 6 1.50 -5.01 -20.42
N GLY A 7 2.18 -5.50 -19.38
CA GLY A 7 2.31 -4.77 -18.10
C GLY A 7 0.98 -4.45 -17.40
N LYS A 8 -0.10 -5.16 -17.75
CA LYS A 8 -1.40 -5.02 -17.07
C LYS A 8 -1.52 -6.11 -16.03
N PHE A 9 -1.46 -5.71 -14.75
CA PHE A 9 -2.01 -6.48 -13.64
C PHE A 9 -3.36 -7.05 -14.09
N GLY A 10 -3.45 -8.38 -14.18
CA GLY A 10 -4.50 -9.08 -14.91
C GLY A 10 -5.90 -8.64 -14.48
N LYS A 11 -6.79 -8.53 -15.48
CA LYS A 11 -8.25 -8.49 -15.29
C LYS A 11 -8.64 -9.50 -14.22
N ASN A 12 -9.28 -9.01 -13.14
CA ASN A 12 -10.17 -9.72 -12.19
C ASN A 12 -9.89 -9.24 -10.76
N GLY A 13 -10.64 -8.23 -10.28
CA GLY A 13 -11.04 -7.88 -8.89
C GLY A 13 -10.07 -7.96 -7.69
N LYS A 14 -8.94 -8.65 -7.80
CA LYS A 14 -7.97 -8.93 -6.74
C LYS A 14 -7.12 -7.69 -6.45
N PHE A 15 -6.80 -6.90 -7.47
CA PHE A 15 -6.09 -5.64 -7.29
C PHE A 15 -7.00 -4.56 -6.67
N ASP A 16 -8.25 -4.48 -7.11
CA ASP A 16 -9.24 -3.59 -6.49
C ASP A 16 -9.54 -4.01 -5.06
N ARG A 17 -9.59 -5.32 -4.79
CA ARG A 17 -9.66 -5.86 -3.43
C ARG A 17 -8.44 -5.44 -2.59
N LEU A 18 -7.22 -5.63 -3.12
CA LEU A 18 -5.98 -5.25 -2.44
C LEU A 18 -5.94 -3.74 -2.11
N LYS A 19 -6.42 -2.88 -3.02
CA LYS A 19 -6.51 -1.43 -2.79
C LYS A 19 -7.50 -1.06 -1.69
N ASN A 20 -8.60 -1.80 -1.57
CA ASN A 20 -9.62 -1.54 -0.56
C ASN A 20 -9.28 -2.15 0.81
N GLU A 21 -8.24 -2.97 0.91
CA GLU A 21 -7.79 -3.51 2.19
C GLU A 21 -7.14 -2.44 3.06
N THR A 22 -7.43 -2.50 4.36
CA THR A 22 -6.77 -1.67 5.36
C THR A 22 -5.30 -2.02 5.48
N ILE A 23 -4.45 -0.99 5.59
CA ILE A 23 -3.03 -1.12 5.83
C ILE A 23 -2.64 -0.54 7.20
N SER A 24 -1.98 -1.36 8.00
CA SER A 24 -1.48 -1.01 9.32
C SER A 24 -0.11 -0.32 9.25
N VAL A 25 0.26 0.38 10.32
CA VAL A 25 1.61 1.00 10.45
C VAL A 25 2.73 -0.04 10.35
N LYS A 26 2.51 -1.26 10.86
CA LYS A 26 3.49 -2.35 10.79
C LYS A 26 3.71 -2.78 9.33
N GLU A 27 2.64 -2.87 8.54
CA GLU A 27 2.73 -3.24 7.13
C GLU A 27 3.36 -2.13 6.30
N ILE A 28 3.01 -0.87 6.56
CA ILE A 28 3.70 0.29 5.95
C ILE A 28 5.20 0.22 6.23
N ALA A 29 5.59 -0.06 7.48
CA ALA A 29 6.99 -0.21 7.86
C ALA A 29 7.70 -1.32 7.07
N ILE A 30 7.03 -2.46 6.85
CA ILE A 30 7.61 -3.59 6.10
C ILE A 30 7.69 -3.26 4.60
N ILE A 31 6.59 -2.85 3.96
CA ILE A 31 6.57 -2.65 2.50
C ILE A 31 7.41 -1.46 2.05
N ALA A 32 7.55 -0.43 2.91
CA ALA A 32 8.33 0.75 2.61
C ALA A 32 9.75 0.70 3.20
N ASP A 33 10.10 -0.39 3.88
CA ASP A 33 11.39 -0.59 4.57
C ASP A 33 11.77 0.59 5.50
N PHE A 34 10.81 0.95 6.35
CA PHE A 34 10.94 2.06 7.29
C PHE A 34 10.87 1.58 8.73
N SER A 35 11.49 2.35 9.64
CA SER A 35 11.22 2.17 11.06
C SER A 35 9.73 2.41 11.36
N ARG A 36 9.20 1.71 12.36
CA ARG A 36 7.80 1.86 12.79
C ARG A 36 7.41 3.31 13.11
N ARG A 37 8.35 4.09 13.66
CA ARG A 37 8.18 5.52 13.94
C ARG A 37 8.03 6.34 12.66
N HIS A 38 8.84 6.06 11.64
CA HIS A 38 8.77 6.74 10.35
C HIS A 38 7.50 6.36 9.58
N ALA A 39 7.13 5.07 9.60
CA ALA A 39 5.86 4.60 9.05
C ALA A 39 4.64 5.28 9.68
N ASN A 40 4.63 5.45 11.01
CA ASN A 40 3.54 6.15 11.70
C ASN A 40 3.44 7.63 11.28
N ARG A 41 4.59 8.31 11.15
CA ARG A 41 4.64 9.70 10.65
C ARG A 41 4.11 9.79 9.22
N ILE A 42 4.43 8.84 8.36
CA ILE A 42 3.91 8.80 6.99
C ILE A 42 2.41 8.55 7.01
N LYS A 43 1.91 7.59 7.80
CA LYS A 43 0.48 7.34 7.97
C LYS A 43 -0.26 8.64 8.31
N ASN A 44 0.21 9.35 9.33
CA ASN A 44 -0.41 10.60 9.77
C ASN A 44 -0.36 11.68 8.68
N LYS A 45 0.76 11.81 7.96
CA LYS A 45 0.86 12.73 6.80
C LYS A 45 -0.12 12.38 5.68
N VAL A 46 -0.34 11.09 5.43
CA VAL A 46 -1.32 10.64 4.43
C VAL A 46 -2.74 10.94 4.90
N CYS A 47 -3.08 10.66 6.16
CA CYS A 47 -4.38 11.03 6.75
C CYS A 47 -4.63 12.53 6.64
N ASP A 48 -3.66 13.35 7.02
CA ASP A 48 -3.73 14.82 6.95
C ASP A 48 -3.99 15.32 5.51
N LYS A 49 -3.25 14.78 4.53
CA LYS A 49 -3.47 15.07 3.10
C LYS A 49 -4.82 14.60 2.55
N LEU A 50 -5.49 13.68 3.25
CA LEU A 50 -6.81 13.19 2.90
C LEU A 50 -7.92 13.88 3.72
N GLY A 51 -7.57 14.79 4.63
CA GLY A 51 -8.52 15.43 5.55
C GLY A 51 -9.14 14.46 6.56
N LYS A 52 -8.43 13.38 6.91
CA LYS A 52 -8.91 12.30 7.79
C LYS A 52 -8.27 12.37 9.17
N PRO A 53 -8.98 11.95 10.23
CA PRO A 53 -8.43 11.94 11.58
C PRO A 53 -7.25 10.95 11.69
N PRO A 54 -6.33 11.18 12.64
CA PRO A 54 -5.14 10.32 12.82
C PRO A 54 -5.47 8.88 13.24
N GLU A 55 -6.64 8.65 13.84
CA GLU A 55 -7.15 7.33 14.21
C GLU A 55 -7.70 6.54 13.02
N TYR A 56 -7.90 7.20 11.87
CA TYR A 56 -8.43 6.58 10.67
C TYR A 56 -7.56 5.42 10.18
N LEU A 57 -8.22 4.32 9.81
CA LEU A 57 -7.61 3.16 9.18
C LEU A 57 -7.49 3.39 7.68
N LEU A 58 -6.29 3.72 7.22
CA LEU A 58 -6.03 3.90 5.79
C LEU A 58 -6.23 2.60 5.02
N THR A 59 -6.81 2.71 3.85
CA THR A 59 -6.73 1.63 2.86
C THR A 59 -5.40 1.69 2.12
N PHE A 60 -4.96 0.57 1.56
CA PHE A 60 -3.74 0.52 0.77
C PHE A 60 -3.81 1.43 -0.46
N GLY A 61 -4.98 1.51 -1.11
CA GLY A 61 -5.23 2.42 -2.22
C GLY A 61 -5.08 3.89 -1.84
N GLU A 62 -5.58 4.27 -0.66
CA GLU A 62 -5.43 5.63 -0.14
C GLU A 62 -3.98 5.97 0.17
N PHE A 63 -3.26 5.02 0.78
CA PHE A 63 -1.83 5.14 1.00
C PHE A 63 -1.08 5.34 -0.32
N LEU A 64 -1.30 4.49 -1.32
CA LEU A 64 -0.69 4.60 -2.64
C LEU A 64 -1.02 5.93 -3.34
N SER A 65 -2.24 6.46 -3.16
CA SER A 65 -2.67 7.70 -3.82
C SER A 65 -1.91 8.95 -3.36
N LYS A 66 -1.32 8.92 -2.15
CA LYS A 66 -0.63 10.07 -1.54
C LYS A 66 0.86 9.83 -1.27
N PHE A 67 1.32 8.59 -1.30
CA PHE A 67 2.70 8.21 -1.05
C PHE A 67 3.45 7.96 -2.36
N HIS A 68 4.27 8.93 -2.77
CA HIS A 68 5.00 8.90 -4.05
C HIS A 68 6.51 8.70 -3.90
N ARG A 69 7.02 8.38 -2.69
CA ARG A 69 8.47 8.25 -2.45
C ARG A 69 9.06 6.94 -2.97
N ILE A 70 8.23 5.92 -3.16
CA ILE A 70 8.62 4.61 -3.71
C ILE A 70 7.71 4.33 -4.90
N ASN A 71 8.24 3.62 -5.91
CA ASN A 71 7.44 3.18 -7.04
C ASN A 71 6.20 2.39 -6.54
N PRO A 72 4.97 2.83 -6.90
CA PRO A 72 3.73 2.15 -6.51
C PRO A 72 3.73 0.65 -6.83
N ASP A 73 4.31 0.23 -7.96
CA ASP A 73 4.34 -1.18 -8.36
C ASP A 73 5.15 -2.05 -7.39
N ILE A 74 6.24 -1.51 -6.85
CA ILE A 74 7.05 -2.19 -5.81
C ILE A 74 6.25 -2.34 -4.52
N LEU A 75 5.52 -1.29 -4.13
CA LEU A 75 4.69 -1.34 -2.93
C LEU A 75 3.55 -2.34 -3.09
N ILE A 76 2.94 -2.40 -4.28
CA ILE A 76 1.89 -3.35 -4.63
C ILE A 76 2.42 -4.77 -4.52
N ASP A 77 3.57 -5.07 -5.13
CA ASP A 77 4.19 -6.39 -5.07
C ASP A 77 4.52 -6.81 -3.63
N ARG A 78 5.16 -5.91 -2.86
CA ARG A 78 5.48 -6.17 -1.44
C ARG A 78 4.23 -6.40 -0.59
N PHE A 79 3.19 -5.60 -0.77
CA PHE A 79 1.94 -5.75 -0.04
C PHE A 79 1.17 -7.00 -0.46
N TRP A 80 1.22 -7.36 -1.74
CA TRP A 80 0.70 -8.62 -2.25
C TRP A 80 1.40 -9.83 -1.62
N ASN A 81 2.74 -9.80 -1.57
CA ASN A 81 3.54 -10.85 -0.93
C ASN A 81 3.27 -10.95 0.58
N LEU A 82 2.96 -9.85 1.26
CA LEU A 82 2.52 -9.89 2.67
C LEU A 82 1.15 -10.57 2.87
N ARG A 83 0.24 -10.45 1.89
CA ARG A 83 -1.15 -10.94 2.01
C ARG A 83 -1.31 -12.38 1.55
N PHE A 84 -0.72 -12.69 0.40
CA PHE A 84 -0.91 -13.96 -0.30
C PHE A 84 0.38 -14.77 -0.38
N GLY A 85 1.31 -14.50 0.53
CA GLY A 85 2.67 -15.04 0.57
C GLY A 85 2.83 -16.34 -0.20
N LYS A 86 3.73 -16.29 -1.19
CA LYS A 86 4.45 -17.50 -1.59
C LYS A 86 5.57 -17.75 -0.61
#